data_AF-A0A1M7HFD0-F1
#
_entry.id   AF-A0A1M7HFD0-F1
#
_cell.length_a   1.000
_cell.length_b   1.000
_cell.length_c   1.000
_cell.angle_alpha   90.00
_cell.angle_beta   90.00
_cell.angle_gamma   90.00
#
_symmetry.space_group_name_H-M   'P 1'
#
loop_
_entity.id
_entity.type
_entity.pdbx_description
1 polymer ?
#
loop_
_entity_poly.entity_id
_entity_poly.type
_entity_poly.pdbx_seq_one_letter_code
_entity_poly.pdbx_strand_id
1 'polypeptide(L)'
;MQVILHRKWLGETIMLKNTIAAAVSVLLISGASAAAISAANVEQQGSAYTVKVGDTATSTVPTSATTSTTTTTAEPTTEPTTLRTYYIKFLDFDGKLITTLPVEEGDPINYDAVDIKSLHKHIDVNTEQAFSSWDIKPDFADSDYTIRALSKTAVITLKSTPTKSRYFSTKGNVSLKGLDVVIKLFVQTPKKDKNGNYITEESTINVSESCTAKPSALSEAFAKGDKATISVYPIGDQKALCSFDIVCYRDLGDVNEDGSINSADASKVLNIYAGMAASQNPFVSDKMLKLSDVNMDGQLDSHDASLILKYYAEASINPNFFDWEDLMDYSFLNTK
;
A
#
# COMPACT_ATOMS: atom_id res chain seq x y z
N MET A 1 7.47 -7.38 4.59
CA MET A 1 7.35 -7.33 3.14
C MET A 1 6.36 -8.37 2.68
N GLN A 2 6.48 -9.59 3.23
CA GLN A 2 5.60 -10.73 2.98
C GLN A 2 4.08 -10.46 3.08
N VAL A 3 3.60 -9.52 3.90
CA VAL A 3 2.15 -9.32 4.07
C VAL A 3 1.58 -8.26 3.12
N ILE A 4 2.36 -7.21 2.78
CA ILE A 4 1.93 -6.12 1.87
C ILE A 4 1.70 -6.67 0.47
N LEU A 5 2.70 -7.37 -0.04
CA LEU A 5 2.65 -7.89 -1.39
C LEU A 5 1.63 -9.02 -1.42
N HIS A 6 1.68 -9.99 -0.50
CA HIS A 6 0.72 -11.11 -0.52
C HIS A 6 -0.77 -10.70 -0.38
N ARG A 7 -1.12 -9.68 0.41
CA ARG A 7 -2.53 -9.23 0.54
C ARG A 7 -3.04 -8.43 -0.66
N LYS A 8 -2.17 -7.65 -1.34
CA LYS A 8 -2.53 -7.01 -2.61
C LYS A 8 -2.56 -8.00 -3.79
N TRP A 9 -1.84 -9.11 -3.66
CA TRP A 9 -1.73 -10.20 -4.64
C TRP A 9 -2.96 -11.12 -4.75
N LEU A 10 -3.81 -11.22 -3.72
CA LEU A 10 -4.96 -12.15 -3.68
C LEU A 10 -6.33 -11.54 -4.05
N GLY A 11 -6.41 -10.24 -4.33
CA GLY A 11 -7.68 -9.58 -4.64
C GLY A 11 -8.66 -9.49 -3.46
N GLU A 12 -8.21 -9.73 -2.23
CA GLU A 12 -9.04 -9.55 -1.04
C GLU A 12 -9.20 -8.07 -0.70
N THR A 13 -10.44 -7.58 -0.80
CA THR A 13 -10.83 -6.22 -0.43
C THR A 13 -10.54 -5.97 1.05
N ILE A 14 -9.53 -5.16 1.35
CA ILE A 14 -9.47 -4.47 2.64
C ILE A 14 -10.57 -3.42 2.58
N MET A 15 -11.66 -3.65 3.33
CA MET A 15 -12.72 -2.67 3.55
C MET A 15 -12.13 -1.41 4.21
N LEU A 16 -11.63 -0.48 3.39
CA LEU A 16 -11.42 0.90 3.80
C LEU A 16 -12.80 1.54 3.97
N LYS A 17 -13.15 1.87 5.21
CA LYS A 17 -14.23 2.83 5.44
C LYS A 17 -13.75 4.20 4.93
N ASN A 18 -14.30 4.53 3.76
CA ASN A 18 -14.48 5.83 3.13
C ASN A 18 -13.35 6.43 2.27
N THR A 19 -13.73 6.49 0.98
CA THR A 19 -13.44 7.50 -0.05
C THR A 19 -12.05 7.54 -0.67
N ILE A 20 -11.75 6.61 -1.58
CA ILE A 20 -11.47 6.91 -3.00
C ILE A 20 -12.04 5.75 -3.84
N ALA A 21 -13.17 6.00 -4.49
CA ALA A 21 -13.65 5.21 -5.61
C ALA A 21 -13.18 5.91 -6.88
N ALA A 22 -12.19 5.34 -7.59
CA ALA A 22 -12.04 5.34 -9.05
C ALA A 22 -10.65 4.82 -9.43
N ALA A 23 -10.64 3.80 -10.31
CA ALA A 23 -9.49 3.18 -10.99
C ALA A 23 -8.45 2.52 -10.04
N VAL A 24 -8.32 1.20 -9.97
CA VAL A 24 -8.09 0.27 -11.07
C VAL A 24 -8.75 -1.07 -10.74
N SER A 25 -9.91 -1.29 -11.35
CA SER A 25 -10.41 -2.61 -11.70
C SER A 25 -10.83 -2.50 -13.16
N VAL A 26 -10.59 -3.57 -13.92
CA VAL A 26 -10.82 -3.77 -15.36
C VAL A 26 -9.63 -3.48 -16.28
N LEU A 27 -9.04 -4.59 -16.73
CA LEU A 27 -8.33 -4.95 -17.98
C LEU A 27 -7.13 -5.83 -17.54
N LEU A 28 -7.15 -7.17 -17.66
CA LEU A 28 -7.39 -7.96 -18.86
C LEU A 28 -8.03 -9.31 -18.47
N ILE A 29 -9.30 -9.51 -18.83
CA ILE A 29 -9.81 -10.86 -19.10
C ILE A 29 -9.74 -11.04 -20.61
N SER A 30 -9.18 -12.18 -20.99
CA SER A 30 -9.05 -12.76 -22.32
C SER A 30 -10.21 -12.46 -23.26
N GLY A 31 -9.88 -12.14 -24.50
CA GLY A 31 -10.83 -12.05 -25.59
C GLY A 31 -11.43 -13.42 -25.95
N ALA A 32 -12.73 -13.40 -26.25
CA ALA A 32 -13.35 -14.25 -27.26
C ALA A 32 -14.58 -13.50 -27.81
N SER A 33 -14.74 -13.61 -29.11
CA SER A 33 -15.60 -12.86 -30.03
C SER A 33 -17.10 -12.97 -29.75
N ALA A 34 -17.87 -11.91 -30.04
CA ALA A 34 -18.79 -11.87 -31.19
C ALA A 34 -19.92 -10.84 -31.04
N ALA A 35 -20.13 -10.13 -32.15
CA ALA A 35 -21.38 -9.64 -32.73
C ALA A 35 -22.26 -8.60 -32.00
N ALA A 36 -22.53 -7.54 -32.77
CA ALA A 36 -23.45 -6.46 -32.52
C ALA A 36 -24.91 -6.89 -32.30
N ILE A 37 -25.70 -6.06 -31.63
CA ILE A 37 -26.88 -5.36 -32.20
C ILE A 37 -27.35 -4.29 -31.20
N SER A 38 -27.86 -3.21 -31.79
CA SER A 38 -28.25 -1.91 -31.26
C SER A 38 -29.43 -1.87 -30.30
N ALA A 39 -29.37 -0.86 -29.43
CA ALA A 39 -30.43 0.07 -29.02
C ALA A 39 -31.80 -0.46 -28.58
N ALA A 40 -32.16 -0.22 -27.31
CA ALA A 40 -33.08 0.86 -26.91
C ALA A 40 -33.57 0.67 -25.45
N ASN A 41 -33.26 1.67 -24.62
CA ASN A 41 -34.13 2.37 -23.68
C ASN A 41 -35.21 1.64 -22.84
N VAL A 42 -35.13 1.96 -21.52
CA VAL A 42 -36.20 2.47 -20.63
C VAL A 42 -36.77 1.52 -19.54
N GLU A 43 -36.57 2.02 -18.31
CA GLU A 43 -37.36 2.00 -17.07
C GLU A 43 -37.64 0.73 -16.23
N GLN A 44 -37.27 0.90 -14.94
CA GLN A 44 -37.98 0.61 -13.69
C GLN A 44 -38.96 -0.57 -13.58
N GLN A 45 -38.76 -1.38 -12.54
CA GLN A 45 -39.66 -1.67 -11.39
C GLN A 45 -39.15 -2.96 -10.72
N GLY A 46 -39.22 -3.19 -9.40
CA GLY A 46 -40.32 -2.92 -8.48
C GLY A 46 -41.11 -4.21 -8.25
N SER A 47 -40.79 -4.90 -7.15
CA SER A 47 -41.56 -5.90 -6.37
C SER A 47 -42.46 -6.97 -7.03
N ALA A 48 -42.16 -8.22 -6.64
CA ALA A 48 -43.02 -9.34 -6.21
C ALA A 48 -44.46 -9.46 -6.74
N TYR A 49 -44.86 -10.66 -7.19
CA TYR A 49 -45.93 -11.48 -6.58
C TYR A 49 -45.97 -12.90 -7.20
N THR A 50 -46.38 -13.81 -6.33
CA THR A 50 -46.62 -15.27 -6.31
C THR A 50 -47.53 -15.95 -7.36
N VAL A 51 -47.27 -17.26 -7.56
CA VAL A 51 -48.18 -18.46 -7.45
C VAL A 51 -48.69 -19.23 -8.70
N LYS A 52 -48.29 -20.54 -8.74
CA LYS A 52 -48.99 -21.82 -9.07
C LYS A 52 -49.58 -22.07 -10.49
N VAL A 53 -49.79 -23.30 -11.01
CA VAL A 53 -49.53 -24.75 -10.72
C VAL A 53 -49.94 -25.56 -11.98
N GLY A 54 -49.36 -26.78 -12.15
CA GLY A 54 -49.96 -28.00 -12.76
C GLY A 54 -50.08 -28.04 -14.30
N ASP A 55 -50.00 -29.16 -15.02
CA ASP A 55 -49.92 -30.61 -14.76
C ASP A 55 -49.32 -31.30 -16.04
N THR A 56 -48.47 -32.34 -15.97
CA THR A 56 -48.76 -33.80 -16.12
C THR A 56 -49.56 -34.15 -17.42
N ALA A 57 -49.26 -35.09 -18.33
CA ALA A 57 -48.60 -36.40 -18.26
C ALA A 57 -48.37 -37.05 -19.67
N THR A 58 -47.38 -37.95 -19.77
CA THR A 58 -47.29 -39.26 -20.48
C THR A 58 -47.61 -39.51 -21.98
N SER A 59 -46.54 -39.95 -22.69
CA SER A 59 -46.28 -41.27 -23.36
C SER A 59 -47.32 -41.95 -24.25
N THR A 60 -46.89 -42.38 -25.45
CA THR A 60 -47.25 -43.68 -26.08
C THR A 60 -46.29 -44.03 -27.23
N VAL A 61 -45.98 -45.33 -27.37
CA VAL A 61 -45.30 -46.02 -28.49
C VAL A 61 -46.32 -46.96 -29.14
N PRO A 62 -46.24 -47.30 -30.44
CA PRO A 62 -45.86 -48.68 -30.78
C PRO A 62 -45.06 -48.89 -32.09
N THR A 63 -44.53 -50.11 -32.15
CA THR A 63 -43.64 -50.85 -33.06
C THR A 63 -44.20 -51.18 -34.46
N SER A 64 -43.33 -51.46 -35.46
CA SER A 64 -43.47 -52.56 -36.44
C SER A 64 -42.18 -52.86 -37.23
N ALA A 65 -41.91 -54.15 -37.48
CA ALA A 65 -40.79 -54.73 -38.24
C ALA A 65 -41.07 -54.77 -39.78
N THR A 66 -40.15 -55.05 -40.72
CA THR A 66 -39.63 -56.39 -41.10
C THR A 66 -38.49 -56.33 -42.16
N THR A 67 -37.51 -57.26 -42.06
CA THR A 67 -36.70 -57.98 -43.09
C THR A 67 -35.64 -57.32 -44.03
N SER A 68 -34.38 -57.49 -43.62
CA SER A 68 -33.17 -58.07 -44.28
C SER A 68 -32.92 -58.06 -45.81
N THR A 69 -31.75 -57.53 -46.19
CA THR A 69 -30.87 -58.09 -47.25
C THR A 69 -29.39 -57.93 -46.86
N THR A 70 -28.57 -58.90 -47.24
CA THR A 70 -27.22 -59.24 -46.75
C THR A 70 -26.04 -58.53 -47.45
N THR A 71 -25.02 -58.22 -46.65
CA THR A 71 -23.55 -58.18 -46.91
C THR A 71 -22.97 -57.35 -48.05
N THR A 72 -22.19 -56.33 -47.64
CA THR A 72 -20.72 -56.32 -47.81
C THR A 72 -20.13 -55.47 -46.67
N THR A 73 -19.52 -56.13 -45.69
CA THR A 73 -18.75 -55.48 -44.62
C THR A 73 -17.41 -55.07 -45.23
N ALA A 74 -17.27 -53.79 -45.59
CA ALA A 74 -15.96 -53.16 -45.66
C ALA A 74 -15.61 -52.73 -44.24
N GLU A 75 -14.66 -53.43 -43.63
CA GLU A 75 -14.02 -53.02 -42.39
C GLU A 75 -13.36 -51.66 -42.66
N PRO A 76 -13.70 -50.57 -41.94
CA PRO A 76 -12.85 -49.39 -41.97
C PRO A 76 -11.58 -49.77 -41.22
N THR A 77 -10.49 -50.00 -41.95
CA THR A 77 -9.16 -50.05 -41.38
C THR A 77 -8.84 -48.66 -40.84
N THR A 78 -9.28 -48.35 -39.61
CA THR A 78 -8.73 -47.23 -38.87
C THR A 78 -7.33 -47.64 -38.45
N GLU A 79 -6.33 -47.29 -39.25
CA GLU A 79 -4.98 -47.18 -38.71
C GLU A 79 -5.05 -46.30 -37.46
N PRO A 80 -4.38 -46.66 -36.35
CA PRO A 80 -4.25 -45.74 -35.24
C PRO A 80 -3.39 -44.58 -35.74
N THR A 81 -4.04 -43.46 -36.09
CA THR A 81 -3.35 -42.18 -36.24
C THR A 81 -2.79 -41.83 -34.87
N THR A 82 -1.53 -42.20 -34.62
CA THR A 82 -0.78 -41.71 -33.47
C THR A 82 -0.56 -40.22 -33.70
N LEU A 83 -1.25 -39.40 -32.91
CA LEU A 83 -1.08 -37.95 -32.95
C LEU A 83 0.36 -37.58 -32.59
N ARG A 84 0.88 -36.53 -33.23
CA ARG A 84 2.23 -36.05 -32.95
C ARG A 84 2.27 -35.48 -31.54
N THR A 85 3.37 -35.69 -30.81
CA THR A 85 3.62 -35.02 -29.53
C THR A 85 4.55 -33.82 -29.74
N TYR A 86 4.17 -32.67 -29.23
CA TYR A 86 4.97 -31.45 -29.19
C TYR A 86 5.54 -31.22 -27.79
N TYR A 87 6.70 -30.54 -27.69
CA TYR A 87 7.42 -30.30 -26.44
C TYR A 87 7.46 -28.82 -26.10
N ILE A 88 6.59 -28.41 -25.18
CA ILE A 88 6.43 -27.01 -24.78
C ILE A 88 7.44 -26.69 -23.67
N LYS A 89 8.45 -25.88 -23.98
CA LYS A 89 9.48 -25.46 -23.01
C LYS A 89 9.08 -24.18 -22.32
N PHE A 90 9.13 -24.18 -20.99
CA PHE A 90 8.91 -22.99 -20.17
C PHE A 90 10.23 -22.49 -19.60
N LEU A 91 10.56 -21.23 -19.85
CA LEU A 91 11.78 -20.57 -19.37
C LEU A 91 11.45 -19.51 -18.31
N ASP A 92 12.37 -19.28 -17.39
CA ASP A 92 12.29 -18.21 -16.40
C ASP A 92 12.67 -16.84 -16.99
N PHE A 93 12.72 -15.82 -16.12
CA PHE A 93 13.08 -14.46 -16.51
C PHE A 93 14.48 -14.34 -17.09
N ASP A 94 15.40 -15.25 -16.76
CA ASP A 94 16.79 -15.24 -17.20
C ASP A 94 17.01 -16.17 -18.40
N GLY A 95 15.95 -16.82 -18.89
CA GLY A 95 16.00 -17.76 -20.01
C GLY A 95 16.40 -19.19 -19.60
N LYS A 96 16.43 -19.49 -18.30
CA LYS A 96 16.72 -20.84 -17.80
C LYS A 96 15.47 -21.70 -17.88
N LEU A 97 15.63 -22.95 -18.31
CA LEU A 97 14.54 -23.92 -18.38
C LEU A 97 13.95 -24.20 -17.00
N ILE A 98 12.64 -23.99 -16.86
CA ILE A 98 11.84 -24.36 -15.70
C ILE A 98 11.37 -25.81 -15.86
N THR A 99 10.64 -26.07 -16.95
CA THR A 99 10.05 -27.39 -17.24
C THR A 99 9.79 -27.54 -18.75
N THR A 100 9.51 -28.77 -19.16
CA THR A 100 9.03 -29.11 -20.51
C THR A 100 7.78 -29.96 -20.38
N LEU A 101 6.71 -29.56 -21.05
CA LEU A 101 5.44 -30.29 -21.09
C LEU A 101 5.30 -30.99 -22.45
N PRO A 102 5.20 -32.33 -22.49
CA PRO A 102 4.78 -33.04 -23.69
C PRO A 102 3.26 -32.90 -23.85
N VAL A 103 2.80 -32.47 -25.02
CA VAL A 103 1.37 -32.27 -25.33
C VAL A 103 1.07 -32.86 -26.70
N GLU A 104 -0.01 -33.64 -26.82
CA GLU A 104 -0.43 -34.21 -28.09
C GLU A 104 -0.98 -33.12 -29.03
N GLU A 105 -0.87 -33.35 -30.34
CA GLU A 105 -1.31 -32.40 -31.36
C GLU A 105 -2.80 -32.07 -31.24
N GLY A 106 -3.11 -30.78 -31.14
CA GLY A 106 -4.47 -30.27 -30.96
C GLY A 106 -4.92 -30.18 -29.50
N ASP A 107 -4.19 -30.76 -28.54
CA ASP A 107 -4.54 -30.68 -27.13
C ASP A 107 -4.20 -29.30 -26.53
N PRO A 108 -4.98 -28.83 -25.54
CA PRO A 108 -4.73 -27.56 -24.88
C PRO A 108 -3.47 -27.59 -24.01
N ILE A 109 -2.74 -26.49 -23.99
CA ILE A 109 -1.53 -26.35 -23.17
C ILE A 109 -1.92 -26.05 -21.71
N ASN A 110 -1.52 -26.92 -20.78
CA ASN A 110 -1.79 -26.74 -19.35
C ASN A 110 -0.73 -25.85 -18.66
N TYR A 111 -1.01 -24.54 -18.59
CA TYR A 111 -0.14 -23.57 -17.92
C TYR A 111 -0.13 -23.70 -16.40
N ASP A 112 -1.18 -24.24 -15.79
CA ASP A 112 -1.29 -24.38 -14.33
C ASP A 112 -0.37 -25.48 -13.78
N ALA A 113 0.11 -26.38 -14.66
CA ALA A 113 1.12 -27.37 -14.33
C ALA A 113 2.52 -26.75 -14.12
N VAL A 114 2.72 -25.48 -14.49
CA VAL A 114 4.01 -24.79 -14.36
C VAL A 114 4.09 -24.09 -13.01
N ASP A 115 5.11 -24.40 -12.21
CA ASP A 115 5.32 -23.77 -10.90
C ASP A 115 5.80 -22.31 -11.01
N ILE A 116 4.83 -21.40 -11.14
CA ILE A 116 5.08 -19.96 -11.15
C ILE A 116 5.44 -19.39 -9.76
N LYS A 117 5.21 -20.14 -8.67
CA LYS A 117 5.54 -19.64 -7.31
C LYS A 117 7.04 -19.60 -7.11
N SER A 118 7.78 -20.53 -7.71
CA SER A 118 9.25 -20.54 -7.75
C SER A 118 9.85 -19.30 -8.42
N LEU A 119 9.06 -18.56 -9.22
CA LEU A 119 9.47 -17.35 -9.92
C LEU A 119 9.33 -16.07 -9.08
N HIS A 120 8.99 -16.19 -7.79
CA HIS A 120 9.05 -15.05 -6.88
C HIS A 120 10.45 -14.91 -6.29
N LYS A 121 11.14 -13.82 -6.63
CA LYS A 121 12.50 -13.49 -6.20
C LYS A 121 12.49 -12.25 -5.30
N HIS A 122 13.18 -12.34 -4.17
CA HIS A 122 13.56 -11.18 -3.37
C HIS A 122 14.95 -10.74 -3.82
N ILE A 123 15.02 -9.69 -4.63
CA ILE A 123 16.26 -9.25 -5.27
C ILE A 123 17.15 -8.54 -4.26
N ASP A 124 16.55 -7.61 -3.52
CA ASP A 124 17.20 -6.89 -2.44
C ASP A 124 16.15 -6.45 -1.41
N VAL A 125 16.62 -5.73 -0.40
CA VAL A 125 15.84 -5.27 0.75
C VAL A 125 14.61 -4.44 0.40
N ASN A 126 14.57 -3.82 -0.77
CA ASN A 126 13.53 -2.93 -1.25
C ASN A 126 12.92 -3.39 -2.59
N THR A 127 13.42 -4.48 -3.17
CA THR A 127 13.06 -4.93 -4.52
C THR A 127 12.56 -6.37 -4.51
N GLU A 128 11.31 -6.55 -4.95
CA GLU A 128 10.73 -7.87 -5.25
C GLU A 128 10.46 -8.01 -6.74
N GLN A 129 10.69 -9.20 -7.27
CA GLN A 129 10.39 -9.55 -8.66
C GLN A 129 9.56 -10.82 -8.70
N ALA A 130 8.49 -10.83 -9.48
CA ALA A 130 7.60 -11.98 -9.58
C ALA A 130 7.07 -12.18 -10.99
N PHE A 131 6.37 -13.29 -11.18
CA PHE A 131 5.72 -13.61 -12.45
C PHE A 131 4.60 -12.59 -12.76
N SER A 132 4.60 -12.09 -13.99
CA SER A 132 3.54 -11.23 -14.52
C SER A 132 2.66 -11.98 -15.51
N SER A 133 3.27 -12.54 -16.54
CA SER A 133 2.59 -13.27 -17.60
C SER A 133 3.58 -14.14 -18.38
N TRP A 134 3.08 -14.99 -19.26
CA TRP A 134 3.89 -15.61 -20.31
C TRP A 134 4.04 -14.64 -21.48
N ASP A 135 5.15 -14.73 -22.23
CA ASP A 135 5.41 -13.87 -23.38
C ASP A 135 4.56 -14.22 -24.60
N ILE A 136 4.27 -15.49 -24.78
CA ILE A 136 3.26 -16.03 -25.69
C ILE A 136 2.36 -16.99 -24.93
N LYS A 137 1.13 -17.17 -25.41
CA LYS A 137 0.17 -18.10 -24.81
C LYS A 137 -0.64 -18.82 -25.90
N PRO A 138 -0.05 -19.77 -26.65
CA PRO A 138 -0.79 -20.62 -27.57
C PRO A 138 -1.87 -21.41 -26.82
N ASP A 139 -3.05 -21.53 -27.41
CA ASP A 139 -4.17 -22.24 -26.78
C ASP A 139 -3.99 -23.77 -26.89
N PHE A 140 -3.44 -24.25 -28.00
CA PHE A 140 -3.28 -25.66 -28.33
C PHE A 140 -1.87 -25.98 -28.85
N ALA A 141 -1.48 -27.25 -28.76
CA ALA A 141 -0.20 -27.72 -29.28
C ALA A 141 -0.29 -28.04 -30.78
N ASP A 142 0.30 -27.19 -31.61
CA ASP A 142 0.44 -27.36 -33.06
C ASP A 142 1.91 -27.31 -33.52
N SER A 143 2.83 -27.03 -32.60
CA SER A 143 4.27 -26.92 -32.81
C SER A 143 5.02 -26.96 -31.48
N ASP A 144 6.35 -27.11 -31.55
CA ASP A 144 7.20 -26.94 -30.37
C ASP A 144 7.31 -25.46 -30.02
N TYR A 145 6.82 -25.08 -28.83
CA TYR A 145 6.93 -23.71 -28.33
C TYR A 145 8.03 -23.58 -27.28
N THR A 146 8.70 -22.42 -27.29
CA THR A 146 9.52 -21.96 -26.16
C THR A 146 8.86 -20.70 -25.59
N ILE A 147 8.26 -20.86 -24.42
CA ILE A 147 7.48 -19.84 -23.72
C ILE A 147 8.34 -19.31 -22.58
N ARG A 148 8.45 -17.99 -22.46
CA ARG A 148 9.25 -17.33 -21.43
C ARG A 148 8.38 -16.59 -20.44
N ALA A 149 8.73 -16.69 -19.17
CA ALA A 149 8.12 -15.90 -18.11
C ALA A 149 8.50 -14.42 -18.28
N LEU A 150 7.50 -13.54 -18.20
CA LEU A 150 7.67 -12.09 -18.09
C LEU A 150 7.55 -11.69 -16.63
N SER A 151 8.39 -10.74 -16.23
CA SER A 151 8.49 -10.30 -14.84
C SER A 151 7.68 -9.04 -14.55
N LYS A 152 7.27 -8.92 -13.30
CA LYS A 152 6.83 -7.69 -12.65
C LYS A 152 7.77 -7.43 -11.48
N THR A 153 8.43 -6.27 -11.48
CA THR A 153 9.39 -5.87 -10.44
C THR A 153 8.85 -4.66 -9.70
N ALA A 154 8.81 -4.73 -8.36
CA ALA A 154 8.37 -3.66 -7.48
C ALA A 154 9.56 -3.17 -6.64
N VAL A 155 9.83 -1.87 -6.67
CA VAL A 155 10.90 -1.23 -5.89
C VAL A 155 10.29 -0.18 -4.98
N ILE A 156 10.44 -0.33 -3.65
CA ILE A 156 10.07 0.73 -2.71
C ILE A 156 11.19 1.76 -2.62
N THR A 157 10.82 3.04 -2.66
CA THR A 157 11.76 4.17 -2.63
C THR A 157 11.29 5.19 -1.60
N LEU A 158 12.14 5.46 -0.61
CA LEU A 158 11.99 6.58 0.31
C LEU A 158 12.61 7.83 -0.33
N LYS A 159 11.79 8.84 -0.62
CA LYS A 159 12.22 10.12 -1.18
C LYS A 159 12.50 11.17 -0.10
N SER A 160 11.68 11.22 0.95
CA SER A 160 11.88 12.10 2.10
C SER A 160 11.37 11.48 3.39
N THR A 161 12.05 11.80 4.50
CA THR A 161 11.65 11.40 5.86
C THR A 161 10.60 12.35 6.43
N PRO A 162 9.90 11.96 7.52
CA PRO A 162 9.01 12.87 8.24
C PRO A 162 9.74 14.13 8.67
N THR A 163 9.03 15.27 8.62
CA THR A 163 9.59 16.58 8.96
C THR A 163 9.24 17.04 10.37
N LYS A 164 8.19 16.48 10.98
CA LYS A 164 7.77 16.83 12.35
C LYS A 164 8.56 16.02 13.38
N SER A 165 9.60 16.64 13.94
CA SER A 165 10.44 16.07 15.01
C SER A 165 10.14 16.64 16.40
N ARG A 166 9.28 17.65 16.51
CA ARG A 166 9.01 18.38 17.74
C ARG A 166 7.56 18.23 18.17
N TYR A 167 7.37 18.12 19.49
CA TYR A 167 6.07 18.00 20.14
C TYR A 167 6.13 18.75 21.47
N PHE A 168 4.99 19.25 21.97
CA PHE A 168 4.89 19.84 23.32
C PHE A 168 3.83 19.12 24.17
N SER A 169 3.27 18.04 23.63
CA SER A 169 2.38 17.12 24.34
C SER A 169 2.74 15.67 24.04
N THR A 170 2.44 14.79 25.00
CA THR A 170 2.51 13.34 24.84
C THR A 170 1.19 12.74 24.33
N LYS A 171 0.18 13.57 24.08
CA LYS A 171 -1.14 13.14 23.61
C LYS A 171 -1.14 13.05 22.08
N GLY A 172 -1.79 12.03 21.54
CA GLY A 172 -1.92 11.83 20.10
C GLY A 172 -0.87 10.88 19.52
N ASN A 173 -0.70 10.98 18.20
CA ASN A 173 0.13 10.06 17.43
C ASN A 173 1.33 10.78 16.83
N VAL A 174 2.40 10.03 16.59
CA VAL A 174 3.54 10.49 15.83
C VAL A 174 3.08 10.89 14.43
N SER A 175 3.43 12.11 14.02
CA SER A 175 3.13 12.62 12.69
C SER A 175 4.15 12.11 11.68
N LEU A 176 3.66 11.56 10.58
CA LEU A 176 4.47 11.23 9.40
C LEU A 176 4.37 12.31 8.31
N LYS A 177 3.94 13.53 8.65
CA LYS A 177 3.89 14.65 7.72
C LYS A 177 5.27 14.87 7.09
N GLY A 178 5.31 15.04 5.77
CA GLY A 178 6.56 15.18 5.00
C GLY A 178 7.18 13.87 4.52
N LEU A 179 6.68 12.70 4.95
CA LEU A 179 7.10 11.41 4.42
C LEU A 179 6.67 11.25 2.95
N ASP A 180 7.63 11.03 2.05
CA ASP A 180 7.38 10.68 0.65
C ASP A 180 7.97 9.29 0.37
N VAL A 181 7.10 8.30 0.21
CA VAL A 181 7.46 6.92 -0.11
C VAL A 181 6.63 6.48 -1.32
N VAL A 182 7.32 5.97 -2.32
CA VAL A 182 6.69 5.44 -3.54
C VAL A 182 7.11 4.01 -3.81
N ILE A 183 6.25 3.26 -4.50
CA ILE A 183 6.59 1.99 -5.11
C ILE A 183 6.63 2.20 -6.62
N LYS A 184 7.79 1.95 -7.23
CA LYS A 184 7.93 1.87 -8.68
C LYS A 184 7.69 0.44 -9.13
N LEU A 185 6.83 0.28 -10.12
CA LEU A 185 6.46 -1.00 -10.71
C LEU A 185 6.95 -1.04 -12.15
N PHE A 186 7.72 -2.06 -12.49
CA PHE A 186 8.23 -2.33 -13.82
C PHE A 186 7.62 -3.64 -14.31
N VAL A 187 6.78 -3.58 -15.33
CA VAL A 187 6.06 -4.76 -15.87
C VAL A 187 6.55 -5.04 -17.28
N GLN A 188 7.13 -6.21 -17.51
CA GLN A 188 7.47 -6.66 -18.86
C GLN A 188 6.21 -7.04 -19.63
N THR A 189 6.17 -6.63 -20.90
CA THR A 189 5.08 -6.94 -21.83
C THR A 189 5.55 -7.94 -22.89
N PRO A 190 4.62 -8.69 -23.53
CA PRO A 190 4.93 -9.52 -24.70
C PRO A 190 5.56 -8.79 -25.87
N LYS A 191 5.40 -7.46 -25.96
CA LYS A 191 5.92 -6.65 -27.06
C LYS A 191 7.43 -6.51 -26.95
N LYS A 192 8.13 -6.58 -28.08
CA LYS A 192 9.57 -6.40 -28.16
C LYS A 192 9.95 -5.07 -28.79
N ASP A 193 11.04 -4.48 -28.33
CA ASP A 193 11.67 -3.31 -28.94
C ASP A 193 12.42 -3.68 -30.24
N LYS A 194 13.02 -2.69 -30.88
CA LYS A 194 13.79 -2.88 -32.12
C LYS A 194 15.01 -3.79 -31.96
N ASN A 195 15.46 -4.01 -30.73
CA ASN A 195 16.62 -4.83 -30.37
C ASN A 195 16.20 -6.24 -29.92
N GLY A 196 14.89 -6.55 -29.91
CA GLY A 196 14.35 -7.84 -29.51
C GLY A 196 14.14 -8.01 -28.00
N ASN A 197 14.32 -6.95 -27.19
CA ASN A 197 14.08 -7.00 -25.75
C ASN A 197 12.61 -6.74 -25.45
N TYR A 198 12.07 -7.38 -24.40
CA TYR A 198 10.71 -7.10 -23.96
C TYR A 198 10.58 -5.66 -23.46
N ILE A 199 9.56 -4.96 -23.94
CA ILE A 199 9.22 -3.61 -23.49
C ILE A 199 8.75 -3.70 -22.04
N THR A 200 9.28 -2.81 -21.20
CA THR A 200 8.92 -2.70 -19.79
C THR A 200 8.14 -1.41 -19.56
N GLU A 201 6.96 -1.53 -18.97
CA GLU A 201 6.12 -0.39 -18.59
C GLU A 201 6.39 0.00 -17.13
N GLU A 202 6.64 1.28 -16.87
CA GLU A 202 6.82 1.83 -15.53
C GLU A 202 5.53 2.48 -15.02
N SER A 203 5.16 2.18 -13.79
CA SER A 203 4.14 2.93 -13.04
C SER A 203 4.62 3.22 -11.62
N THR A 204 4.09 4.28 -11.01
CA THR A 204 4.47 4.70 -9.66
C THR A 204 3.23 4.80 -8.78
N ILE A 205 3.32 4.25 -7.56
CA ILE A 205 2.24 4.29 -6.56
C ILE A 205 2.78 5.01 -5.32
N ASN A 206 2.12 6.07 -4.88
CA ASN A 206 2.41 6.67 -3.58
C ASN A 206 1.86 5.79 -2.46
N VAL A 207 2.68 5.50 -1.46
CA VAL A 207 2.33 4.66 -0.30
C VAL A 207 2.62 5.35 1.03
N SER A 208 2.94 6.64 1.03
CA SER A 208 3.25 7.42 2.24
C SER A 208 2.19 7.27 3.33
N GLU A 209 0.92 7.45 2.96
CA GLU A 209 -0.20 7.42 3.91
C GLU A 209 -0.46 6.02 4.48
N SER A 210 0.02 4.97 3.82
CA SER A 210 -0.08 3.60 4.32
C SER A 210 1.04 3.24 5.29
N CYS A 211 2.08 4.07 5.41
CA CYS A 211 3.18 3.81 6.33
C CYS A 211 2.75 4.03 7.78
N THR A 212 3.36 3.29 8.70
CA THR A 212 3.10 3.35 10.13
C THR A 212 4.37 3.66 10.91
N ALA A 213 4.22 4.42 11.99
CA ALA A 213 5.28 4.70 12.95
C ALA A 213 5.31 3.63 14.05
N LYS A 214 6.50 3.32 14.55
CA LYS A 214 6.69 2.52 15.76
C LYS A 214 7.74 3.17 16.67
N PRO A 215 7.39 3.50 17.93
CA PRO A 215 6.03 3.55 18.46
C PRO A 215 5.14 4.54 17.70
N SER A 216 3.82 4.30 17.66
CA SER A 216 2.87 5.15 16.93
C SER A 216 2.25 6.22 17.81
N ALA A 217 2.02 5.94 19.09
CA ALA A 217 1.49 6.88 20.06
C ALA A 217 2.62 7.69 20.72
N LEU A 218 2.41 9.00 20.88
CA LEU A 218 3.40 9.87 21.54
C LEU A 218 3.57 9.51 23.02
N SER A 219 2.52 9.01 23.67
CA SER A 219 2.58 8.54 25.06
C SER A 219 3.51 7.34 25.23
N GLU A 220 3.55 6.44 24.24
CA GLU A 220 4.48 5.31 24.22
C GLU A 220 5.90 5.76 23.86
N ALA A 221 6.03 6.61 22.83
CA ALA A 221 7.31 7.16 22.40
C ALA A 221 8.06 7.83 23.55
N PHE A 222 7.36 8.66 24.32
CA PHE A 222 7.93 9.47 25.38
C PHE A 222 7.76 8.87 26.79
N ALA A 223 7.49 7.57 26.90
CA ALA A 223 7.28 6.89 28.18
C ALA A 223 8.54 6.87 29.07
N LYS A 224 9.74 6.92 28.47
CA LYS A 224 11.03 6.83 29.17
C LYS A 224 11.80 8.15 29.27
N GLY A 225 11.27 9.22 28.68
CA GLY A 225 11.95 10.50 28.60
C GLY A 225 11.44 11.36 27.44
N ASP A 226 12.02 12.54 27.29
CA ASP A 226 11.60 13.57 26.34
C ASP A 226 12.11 13.38 24.92
N LYS A 227 12.91 12.33 24.69
CA LYS A 227 13.47 12.01 23.37
C LYS A 227 13.11 10.58 23.02
N ALA A 228 12.81 10.35 21.75
CA ALA A 228 12.50 9.02 21.24
C ALA A 228 12.98 8.86 19.80
N THR A 229 13.40 7.66 19.43
CA THR A 229 13.66 7.30 18.04
C THR A 229 12.45 6.54 17.51
N ILE A 230 11.89 7.03 16.41
CA ILE A 230 10.74 6.43 15.73
C ILE A 230 11.23 5.69 14.49
N SER A 231 10.70 4.49 14.27
CA SER A 231 10.93 3.75 13.02
C SER A 231 9.67 3.73 12.16
N VAL A 232 9.83 3.93 10.85
CA VAL A 232 8.72 3.98 9.88
C VAL A 232 8.68 2.69 9.08
N TYR A 233 7.51 2.08 8.96
CA TYR A 233 7.28 0.81 8.27
C TYR A 233 6.22 0.99 7.18
N PRO A 234 6.37 0.36 6.00
CA PRO A 234 5.26 0.17 5.08
C PRO A 234 4.26 -0.86 5.63
N ILE A 235 3.00 -0.80 5.18
CA ILE A 235 1.84 -1.53 5.75
C ILE A 235 1.91 -3.07 5.78
N GLY A 236 2.50 -3.70 6.78
CA GLY A 236 2.69 -5.17 6.79
C GLY A 236 4.09 -5.57 6.38
N ASP A 237 5.01 -4.62 6.47
CA ASP A 237 6.42 -4.90 6.63
C ASP A 237 6.83 -5.06 8.08
N GLN A 238 7.90 -5.83 8.27
CA GLN A 238 8.63 -5.94 9.50
C GLN A 238 9.97 -5.18 9.43
N LYS A 239 10.34 -4.67 8.25
CA LYS A 239 11.54 -3.88 8.02
C LYS A 239 11.21 -2.39 7.95
N ALA A 240 11.97 -1.59 8.70
CA ALA A 240 11.83 -0.15 8.69
C ALA A 240 12.42 0.45 7.41
N LEU A 241 11.73 1.45 6.84
CA LEU A 241 12.21 2.28 5.73
C LEU A 241 13.24 3.30 6.21
N CYS A 242 12.96 3.91 7.36
CA CYS A 242 13.84 4.86 8.02
C CYS A 242 13.55 4.90 9.51
N SER A 243 14.44 5.55 10.23
CA SER A 243 14.21 5.98 11.60
C SER A 243 14.54 7.47 11.72
N PHE A 244 13.84 8.16 12.60
CA PHE A 244 14.05 9.58 12.88
C PHE A 244 13.81 9.87 14.35
N ASP A 245 14.52 10.87 14.87
CA ASP A 245 14.42 11.26 16.27
C ASP A 245 13.37 12.34 16.46
N ILE A 246 12.64 12.22 17.58
CA ILE A 246 11.67 13.20 18.02
C ILE A 246 11.98 13.66 19.45
N VAL A 247 11.59 14.89 19.76
CA VAL A 247 11.73 15.52 21.08
C VAL A 247 10.40 16.11 21.55
N CYS A 248 10.13 15.98 22.84
CA CYS A 248 8.97 16.53 23.51
C CYS A 248 9.39 17.60 24.54
N TYR A 249 8.90 18.82 24.37
CA TYR A 249 9.04 19.90 25.35
C TYR A 249 7.80 19.90 26.25
N ARG A 250 7.73 18.92 27.16
CA ARG A 250 6.61 18.80 28.10
C ARG A 250 6.48 20.04 28.95
N ASP A 251 5.24 20.45 29.15
CA ASP A 251 4.84 21.50 30.09
C ASP A 251 5.52 22.84 29.78
N LEU A 252 6.01 23.05 28.55
CA LEU A 252 6.59 24.32 28.11
C LEU A 252 5.55 25.43 28.28
N GLY A 253 5.88 26.44 29.09
CA GLY A 253 4.99 27.54 29.46
C GLY A 253 4.17 27.32 30.72
N ASP A 254 4.08 26.11 31.26
CA ASP A 254 3.46 25.82 32.57
C ASP A 254 4.54 25.96 33.65
N VAL A 255 4.84 27.21 33.95
CA VAL A 255 5.97 27.63 34.75
C VAL A 255 5.69 27.44 36.24
N ASN A 256 4.42 27.54 36.65
CA ASN A 256 4.00 27.30 38.02
C ASN A 256 3.71 25.81 38.32
N GLU A 257 3.69 24.95 37.30
CA GLU A 257 3.46 23.51 37.35
C GLU A 257 2.05 23.15 37.87
N ASP A 258 1.06 23.97 37.56
CA ASP A 258 -0.35 23.74 37.92
C ASP A 258 -1.13 22.94 36.86
N GLY A 259 -0.48 22.62 35.74
CA GLY A 259 -1.04 21.88 34.61
C GLY A 259 -1.74 22.76 33.57
N SER A 260 -1.72 24.09 33.73
CA SER A 260 -2.42 25.04 32.86
C SER A 260 -1.56 26.25 32.50
N ILE A 261 -1.23 26.42 31.23
CA ILE A 261 -0.51 27.60 30.74
C ILE A 261 -1.43 28.83 30.76
N ASN A 262 -1.17 29.78 31.66
CA ASN A 262 -1.99 30.97 31.85
C ASN A 262 -1.20 32.21 32.31
N SER A 263 -1.90 33.28 32.71
CA SER A 263 -1.26 34.54 33.11
C SER A 263 -0.44 34.45 34.40
N ALA A 264 -0.69 33.46 35.26
CA ALA A 264 0.11 33.18 36.45
C ALA A 264 1.53 32.73 36.07
N ASP A 265 1.68 31.95 35.00
CA ASP A 265 2.98 31.50 34.49
C ASP A 265 3.82 32.67 33.98
N ALA A 266 3.22 33.53 33.16
CA ALA A 266 3.85 34.75 32.68
C ALA A 266 4.28 35.66 33.86
N SER A 267 3.43 35.79 34.88
CA SER A 267 3.76 36.56 36.09
C SER A 267 4.94 35.94 36.84
N LYS A 268 5.03 34.61 36.90
CA LYS A 268 6.16 33.89 37.52
C LYS A 268 7.46 34.11 36.74
N VAL A 269 7.42 34.10 35.41
CA VAL A 269 8.59 34.45 34.57
C VAL A 269 9.06 35.87 34.85
N LEU A 270 8.16 36.85 34.87
CA LEU A 270 8.52 38.25 35.16
C LEU A 270 9.11 38.44 36.56
N ASN A 271 8.58 37.74 37.56
CA ASN A 271 9.13 37.78 38.92
C ASN A 271 10.56 37.23 38.98
N ILE A 272 10.82 36.14 38.26
CA ILE A 272 12.16 35.55 38.17
C ILE A 272 13.10 36.48 37.43
N TYR A 273 12.70 37.00 36.27
CA TYR A 273 13.48 37.96 35.50
C TYR A 273 13.82 39.24 36.32
N ALA A 274 12.86 39.80 37.05
CA ALA A 274 13.09 40.96 37.91
C ALA A 274 14.06 40.64 39.07
N GLY A 275 13.88 39.47 39.69
CA GLY A 275 14.80 38.97 40.72
C GLY A 275 16.21 38.74 40.18
N MET A 276 16.32 38.28 38.93
CA MET A 276 17.59 38.10 38.23
C MET A 276 18.28 39.43 37.97
N ALA A 277 17.56 40.43 37.47
CA ALA A 277 18.10 41.76 37.22
C ALA A 277 18.53 42.49 38.51
N ALA A 278 17.84 42.24 39.62
CA ALA A 278 18.15 42.83 40.92
C ALA A 278 19.32 42.13 41.66
N SER A 279 19.64 40.88 41.30
CA SER A 279 20.65 40.06 41.97
C SER A 279 21.90 39.90 41.10
N GLN A 280 23.11 39.97 41.66
CA GLN A 280 24.34 39.81 40.87
C GLN A 280 24.66 38.35 40.44
N ASN A 281 23.92 37.34 40.93
CA ASN A 281 24.09 35.93 40.52
C ASN A 281 22.84 35.08 40.80
N PRO A 282 21.76 35.26 40.03
CA PRO A 282 20.53 34.50 40.22
C PRO A 282 20.68 33.10 39.62
N PHE A 283 20.71 32.09 40.48
CA PHE A 283 20.68 30.70 40.03
C PHE A 283 19.26 30.35 39.55
N VAL A 284 19.09 30.18 38.24
CA VAL A 284 17.89 29.58 37.63
C VAL A 284 18.16 28.09 37.45
N SER A 285 17.27 27.24 37.94
CA SER A 285 17.44 25.79 37.77
C SER A 285 17.19 25.41 36.30
N ASP A 286 17.86 24.35 35.82
CA ASP A 286 17.65 23.84 34.45
C ASP A 286 16.18 23.50 34.17
N LYS A 287 15.48 22.99 35.20
CA LYS A 287 14.04 22.70 35.11
C LYS A 287 13.24 23.99 34.88
N MET A 288 13.56 25.04 35.63
CA MET A 288 12.89 26.33 35.52
C MET A 288 13.10 26.91 34.12
N LEU A 289 14.35 26.95 33.65
CA LEU A 289 14.67 27.42 32.30
C LEU A 289 13.92 26.62 31.23
N LYS A 290 13.90 25.28 31.34
CA LYS A 290 13.19 24.39 30.39
C LYS A 290 11.68 24.68 30.29
N LEU A 291 11.05 25.13 31.38
CA LEU A 291 9.61 25.45 31.39
C LEU A 291 9.33 26.87 30.93
N SER A 292 10.23 27.83 31.21
CA SER A 292 9.98 29.25 30.96
C SER A 292 10.61 29.83 29.70
N ASP A 293 11.71 29.29 29.20
CA ASP A 293 12.36 29.74 27.95
C ASP A 293 11.55 29.20 26.76
N VAL A 294 10.40 29.82 26.51
CA VAL A 294 9.42 29.36 25.53
C VAL A 294 9.88 29.67 24.12
N ASN A 295 10.70 30.71 23.91
CA ASN A 295 11.30 30.97 22.60
C ASN A 295 12.56 30.14 22.33
N MET A 296 13.10 29.46 23.35
CA MET A 296 14.28 28.61 23.30
C MET A 296 15.53 29.33 22.80
N ASP A 297 15.68 30.59 23.17
CA ASP A 297 16.88 31.38 22.86
C ASP A 297 18.00 31.20 23.91
N GLY A 298 17.71 30.48 25.00
CA GLY A 298 18.62 30.20 26.10
C GLY A 298 18.60 31.25 27.21
N GLN A 299 17.72 32.25 27.12
CA GLN A 299 17.53 33.29 28.13
C GLN A 299 16.13 33.18 28.72
N LEU A 300 15.99 33.61 29.98
CA LEU A 300 14.71 33.74 30.66
C LEU A 300 14.47 35.23 30.86
N ASP A 301 13.54 35.80 30.09
CA ASP A 301 13.27 37.23 30.16
C ASP A 301 11.79 37.61 29.95
N SER A 302 11.52 38.91 29.80
CA SER A 302 10.16 39.43 29.60
C SER A 302 9.51 39.03 28.26
N HIS A 303 10.31 38.61 27.27
CA HIS A 303 9.82 38.12 25.98
C HIS A 303 9.10 36.79 26.16
N ASP A 304 9.66 35.87 26.96
CA ASP A 304 9.02 34.61 27.32
C ASP A 304 7.65 34.82 27.99
N ALA A 305 7.60 35.73 28.97
CA ALA A 305 6.35 36.06 29.64
C ALA A 305 5.30 36.59 28.66
N SER A 306 5.72 37.42 27.71
CA SER A 306 4.85 37.98 26.68
C SER A 306 4.32 36.88 25.74
N LEU A 307 5.16 35.91 25.38
CA LEU A 307 4.78 34.77 24.56
C LEU A 307 3.81 33.82 25.28
N ILE A 308 4.00 33.58 26.58
CA ILE A 308 3.06 32.82 27.42
C ILE A 308 1.68 33.49 27.45
N LEU A 309 1.62 34.81 27.64
CA LEU A 309 0.35 35.55 27.59
C LEU A 309 -0.31 35.44 26.20
N LYS A 310 0.49 35.54 25.13
CA LYS A 310 -0.01 35.39 23.77
C LYS A 310 -0.57 33.98 23.53
N TYR A 311 0.16 32.94 23.97
CA TYR A 311 -0.30 31.55 23.92
C TYR A 311 -1.63 31.38 24.64
N TYR A 312 -1.72 31.86 25.90
CA TYR A 312 -2.95 31.77 26.70
C TYR A 312 -4.13 32.48 26.02
N ALA A 313 -3.91 33.68 25.47
CA ALA A 313 -4.95 34.42 24.77
C ALA A 313 -5.47 33.66 23.53
N GLU A 314 -4.57 33.12 22.69
CA GLU A 314 -4.94 32.34 21.51
C GLU A 314 -5.68 31.04 21.89
N ALA A 315 -5.14 30.28 22.85
CA ALA A 315 -5.76 29.05 23.34
C ALA A 315 -7.16 29.28 23.94
N SER A 316 -7.42 30.47 24.49
CA SER A 316 -8.71 30.82 25.09
C SER A 316 -9.80 31.17 24.06
N ILE A 317 -9.43 31.59 22.85
CA ILE A 317 -10.39 32.07 21.84
C ILE A 317 -10.46 31.18 20.60
N ASN A 318 -9.42 30.40 20.32
CA ASN A 318 -9.32 29.58 19.12
C ASN A 318 -9.42 28.09 19.47
N PRO A 319 -10.56 27.43 19.21
CA PRO A 319 -10.72 26.00 19.51
C PRO A 319 -9.85 25.08 18.63
N ASN A 320 -9.25 25.62 17.56
CA ASN A 320 -8.30 24.90 16.69
C ASN A 320 -6.84 25.22 17.01
N PHE A 321 -6.56 25.99 18.07
CA PHE A 321 -5.19 26.23 18.51
C PHE A 321 -4.67 24.96 19.18
N PHE A 322 -3.67 24.34 18.56
CA PHE A 322 -3.16 23.05 19.03
C PHE A 322 -2.01 23.22 20.01
N ASP A 323 -1.03 24.09 19.71
CA ASP A 323 0.20 24.18 20.49
C ASP A 323 1.11 25.37 20.10
N TRP A 324 2.28 25.48 20.74
CA TRP A 324 3.32 26.48 20.48
C TRP A 324 3.75 26.60 19.01
N GLU A 325 3.71 25.51 18.23
CA GLU A 325 4.02 25.50 16.80
C GLU A 325 3.05 26.35 15.95
N ASP A 326 1.83 26.60 16.44
CA ASP A 326 0.87 27.48 15.75
C ASP A 326 1.22 28.97 15.97
N LEU A 327 1.96 29.26 17.04
CA LEU A 327 2.35 30.61 17.44
C LEU A 327 3.73 31.01 16.89
N MET A 328 4.64 30.04 16.81
CA MET A 328 6.07 30.24 16.68
C MET A 328 6.67 29.22 15.71
N ASP A 329 7.53 29.69 14.82
CA ASP A 329 8.32 28.80 13.96
C ASP A 329 9.64 28.44 14.66
N TYR A 330 9.74 27.19 15.12
CA TYR A 330 10.95 26.65 15.75
C TYR A 330 11.91 26.00 14.73
N SER A 331 11.71 26.17 13.42
CA SER A 331 12.56 25.57 12.39
C SER A 331 14.04 25.95 12.51
N PHE A 332 14.35 27.13 13.06
CA PHE A 332 15.71 27.62 13.30
C PHE A 332 16.48 26.85 14.39
N LEU A 333 15.80 26.01 15.19
CA LEU A 333 16.47 25.19 16.20
C LEU A 333 16.97 23.86 15.65
N ASN A 334 16.55 23.47 14.44
CA ASN A 334 17.03 22.27 13.76
C ASN A 334 18.33 22.51 12.95
N THR A 335 18.89 23.73 12.96
CA THR A 335 20.11 24.11 12.22
C THR A 335 21.37 24.16 13.07
N LYS A 336 21.37 23.56 14.27
CA LYS A 336 22.57 23.37 15.10
C LYS A 336 22.86 21.91 15.36
#